data_AF-A0A561SDW8-F1
#
_entry.id   AF-A0A561SDW8-F1
#
_cell.length_a   1.000
_cell.length_b   1.000
_cell.length_c   1.000
_cell.angle_alpha   90.00
_cell.angle_beta   90.00
_cell.angle_gamma   90.00
#
_symmetry.space_group_name_H-M   'P 1'
#
loop_
_entity.id
_entity.type
_entity.pdbx_description
1 polymer ?
#
loop_
_entity_poly.entity_id
_entity_poly.type
_entity_poly.pdbx_seq_one_letter_code
_entity_poly.pdbx_strand_id
1 'polypeptide(L)'
;MLQTQLDQLRQSGADTGHTEFAARMVRALTEAATALAALPDDDGFWRDRPDRQVSPYNLHCHAAERLRRDPGDRAARWSMVALALALGANDGGLEHLGPEIAADPAVVADAVVIADWIWEQIGLDPTGDLRALCAQADRPALEALARTADGTAARTALRVLDGGSFIDWAAVDPGAAS
;
A
#
# COMPACT_ATOMS: atom_id res chain seq x y z
N MET A 1 -2.61 4.48 21.27
CA MET A 1 -3.02 5.35 20.13
C MET A 1 -3.12 4.56 18.84
N LEU A 2 -2.12 3.72 18.47
CA LEU A 2 -2.18 2.90 17.25
C LEU A 2 -3.31 1.85 17.17
N GLN A 3 -3.89 1.44 18.30
CA GLN A 3 -4.92 0.41 18.31
C GLN A 3 -6.09 0.79 17.38
N THR A 4 -6.50 2.06 17.37
CA THR A 4 -7.56 2.56 16.47
C THR A 4 -7.19 2.38 15.00
N GLN A 5 -5.94 2.68 14.60
CA GLN A 5 -5.47 2.48 13.22
C GLN A 5 -5.42 1.00 12.83
N LEU A 6 -4.98 0.14 13.76
CA LEU A 6 -4.95 -1.31 13.51
C LEU A 6 -6.36 -1.88 13.36
N ASP A 7 -7.30 -1.42 14.18
CA ASP A 7 -8.70 -1.84 14.10
C ASP A 7 -9.39 -1.31 12.84
N GLN A 8 -9.09 -0.09 12.41
CA GLN A 8 -9.55 0.45 11.12
C GLN A 8 -9.05 -0.38 9.94
N LEU A 9 -7.77 -0.75 9.90
CA LEU A 9 -7.26 -1.63 8.84
C LEU A 9 -8.00 -2.97 8.79
N ARG A 10 -8.23 -3.60 9.95
CA ARG A 10 -8.97 -4.86 10.03
C ARG A 10 -10.40 -4.70 9.53
N GLN A 11 -11.08 -3.65 9.99
CA GLN A 11 -12.48 -3.40 9.66
C GLN A 11 -12.65 -3.11 8.17
N SER A 12 -11.91 -2.14 7.63
CA SER A 12 -11.97 -1.82 6.21
C SER A 12 -11.57 -3.01 5.34
N GLY A 13 -10.58 -3.80 5.75
CA GLY A 13 -10.22 -5.03 5.05
C GLY A 13 -11.30 -6.12 5.07
N ALA A 14 -12.12 -6.17 6.11
CA ALA A 14 -13.29 -7.05 6.13
C ALA A 14 -14.41 -6.48 5.23
N ASP A 15 -14.63 -5.17 5.29
CA ASP A 15 -15.68 -4.49 4.53
C ASP A 15 -15.45 -4.54 3.02
N THR A 16 -14.20 -4.51 2.57
CA THR A 16 -13.83 -4.63 1.15
C THR A 16 -13.48 -6.05 0.70
N GLY A 17 -13.59 -7.06 1.58
CA GLY A 17 -13.22 -8.44 1.26
C GLY A 17 -11.71 -8.75 1.23
N HIS A 18 -10.85 -7.77 1.53
CA HIS A 18 -9.37 -7.86 1.46
C HIS A 18 -8.72 -8.28 2.78
N THR A 19 -9.28 -9.29 3.47
CA THR A 19 -8.88 -9.63 4.85
C THR A 19 -7.41 -10.08 4.96
N GLU A 20 -6.91 -10.85 3.99
CA GLU A 20 -5.51 -11.29 3.99
C GLU A 20 -4.53 -10.13 3.75
N PHE A 21 -4.86 -9.23 2.82
CA PHE A 21 -4.09 -8.01 2.59
C PHE A 21 -4.09 -7.11 3.82
N ALA A 22 -5.25 -6.91 4.44
CA ALA A 22 -5.38 -6.15 5.69
C ALA A 22 -4.54 -6.76 6.82
N ALA A 23 -4.52 -8.09 6.96
CA ALA A 23 -3.68 -8.76 7.94
C ALA A 23 -2.18 -8.50 7.70
N ARG A 24 -1.73 -8.47 6.43
CA ARG A 24 -0.36 -8.07 6.07
C ARG A 24 -0.08 -6.61 6.45
N MET A 25 -1.02 -5.69 6.21
CA MET A 25 -0.86 -4.27 6.56
C MET A 25 -0.84 -4.04 8.08
N VAL A 26 -1.70 -4.72 8.83
CA VAL A 26 -1.70 -4.72 10.30
C VAL A 26 -0.35 -5.19 10.84
N ARG A 27 0.22 -6.25 10.27
CA ARG A 27 1.55 -6.72 10.65
C ARG A 27 2.63 -5.68 10.35
N ALA A 28 2.66 -5.13 9.14
CA ALA A 28 3.63 -4.11 8.74
C ALA A 28 3.58 -2.86 9.65
N LEU A 29 2.37 -2.41 10.01
CA LEU A 29 2.19 -1.27 10.91
C LEU A 29 2.58 -1.60 12.35
N THR A 30 2.31 -2.82 12.82
CA THR A 30 2.73 -3.30 14.14
C THR A 30 4.25 -3.37 14.23
N GLU A 31 4.92 -3.93 13.22
CA GLU A 31 6.39 -4.01 13.17
C GLU A 31 7.03 -2.62 13.16
N ALA A 32 6.48 -1.65 12.42
CA ALA A 32 6.95 -0.27 12.47
C ALA A 32 6.74 0.39 13.84
N ALA A 33 5.59 0.14 14.48
CA ALA A 33 5.32 0.64 15.82
C ALA A 33 6.30 0.08 16.85
N THR A 34 6.59 -1.21 16.78
CA THR A 34 7.59 -1.86 17.63
C THR A 34 8.99 -1.31 17.37
N ALA A 35 9.38 -1.13 16.10
CA ALA A 35 10.68 -0.57 15.74
C ALA A 35 10.84 0.87 16.26
N LEU A 36 9.80 1.69 16.15
CA LEU A 36 9.81 3.05 16.68
C LEU A 36 9.88 3.06 18.21
N ALA A 37 9.10 2.21 18.89
CA ALA A 37 9.11 2.09 20.34
C ALA A 37 10.46 1.62 20.91
N ALA A 38 11.23 0.87 20.11
CA ALA A 38 12.51 0.32 20.50
C ALA A 38 13.68 1.31 20.34
N LEU A 39 13.46 2.50 19.76
CA LEU A 39 14.51 3.51 19.64
C LEU A 39 14.96 4.00 21.03
N PRO A 40 16.27 4.07 21.31
CA PRO A 40 16.80 4.63 22.55
C PRO A 40 16.31 6.06 22.81
N ASP A 41 16.19 6.46 24.08
CA ASP A 41 15.74 7.82 24.46
C ASP A 41 16.64 8.96 23.93
N ASP A 42 17.90 8.65 23.62
CA ASP A 42 18.91 9.57 23.08
C ASP A 42 19.07 9.46 21.56
N ASP A 43 18.25 8.62 20.90
CA ASP A 43 18.24 8.48 19.44
C ASP A 43 18.02 9.84 18.77
N GLY A 44 18.76 10.07 17.67
CA GLY A 44 18.68 11.32 16.90
C GLY A 44 17.26 11.65 16.45
N PHE A 45 16.45 10.62 16.19
CA PHE A 45 15.04 10.78 15.83
C PHE A 45 14.23 11.52 16.91
N TRP A 46 14.52 11.31 18.21
CA TRP A 46 13.73 11.90 19.30
C TRP A 46 14.14 13.33 19.66
N ARG A 47 15.30 13.83 19.20
CA ARG A 47 15.81 15.16 19.60
C ARG A 47 14.83 16.30 19.29
N ASP A 48 14.14 16.21 18.15
CA ASP A 48 13.21 17.24 17.68
C ASP A 48 11.74 16.90 17.98
N ARG A 49 11.47 15.90 18.83
CA ARG A 49 10.12 15.39 19.13
C ARG A 49 9.82 15.41 20.62
N PRO A 50 9.07 16.41 21.12
CA PRO A 50 8.87 16.60 22.55
C PRO A 50 7.96 15.55 23.20
N ASP A 51 7.09 14.90 22.42
CA ASP A 51 6.11 13.92 22.93
C ASP A 51 6.67 12.50 23.06
N ARG A 52 7.82 12.20 22.41
CA ARG A 52 8.59 10.93 22.48
C ARG A 52 7.72 9.67 22.55
N GLN A 53 6.65 9.65 21.77
CA GLN A 53 5.66 8.59 21.80
C GLN A 53 5.44 8.02 20.40
N VAL A 54 5.02 6.76 20.37
CA VAL A 54 4.58 6.12 19.14
C VAL A 54 3.21 6.70 18.75
N SER A 55 3.21 7.54 17.73
CA SER A 55 2.02 8.15 17.15
C SER A 55 2.01 7.94 15.63
N PRO A 56 0.85 8.02 14.95
CA PRO A 56 0.79 7.97 13.49
C PRO A 56 1.76 8.94 12.82
N TYR A 57 1.85 10.18 13.34
CA TYR A 57 2.77 11.20 12.82
C TYR A 57 4.24 10.79 13.00
N ASN A 58 4.63 10.31 14.19
CA ASN A 58 6.01 9.89 14.43
C ASN A 58 6.37 8.64 13.61
N LEU A 59 5.43 7.72 13.38
CA LEU A 59 5.64 6.59 12.48
C LEU A 59 5.88 7.02 11.04
N HIS A 60 5.03 7.92 10.51
CA HIS A 60 5.21 8.49 9.18
C HIS A 60 6.60 9.10 9.05
N CYS A 61 7.00 9.95 9.99
CA CYS A 61 8.29 10.62 9.91
C CYS A 61 9.46 9.64 10.02
N HIS A 62 9.35 8.62 10.88
CA HIS A 62 10.39 7.61 11.05
C HIS A 62 10.57 6.78 9.78
N ALA A 63 9.47 6.31 9.19
CA ALA A 63 9.50 5.57 7.94
C ALA A 63 10.02 6.43 6.78
N ALA A 64 9.59 7.70 6.68
CA ALA A 64 10.11 8.64 5.67
C ALA A 64 11.61 8.91 5.85
N GLU A 65 12.10 8.99 7.09
CA GLU A 65 13.53 9.15 7.37
C GLU A 65 14.35 7.92 7.01
N ARG A 66 13.82 6.73 7.27
CA ARG A 66 14.41 5.47 6.80
C ARG A 66 14.48 5.41 5.28
N LEU A 67 13.40 5.73 4.57
CA LEU A 67 13.36 5.74 3.11
C LEU A 67 14.29 6.79 2.48
N ARG A 68 14.51 7.92 3.14
CA ARG A 68 15.46 8.93 2.68
C ARG A 68 16.91 8.46 2.80
N ARG A 69 17.22 7.66 3.84
CA ARG A 69 18.56 7.09 4.07
C ARG A 69 18.80 5.87 3.18
N ASP A 70 17.78 5.04 3.04
CA ASP A 70 17.77 3.83 2.23
C ASP A 70 16.46 3.75 1.43
N PRO A 71 16.47 4.19 0.16
CA PRO A 71 15.30 4.09 -0.72
C PRO A 71 14.84 2.64 -0.96
N GLY A 72 15.70 1.65 -0.71
CA GLY A 72 15.38 0.22 -0.81
C GLY A 72 14.73 -0.38 0.43
N ASP A 73 14.48 0.42 1.49
CA ASP A 73 13.91 -0.07 2.75
C ASP A 73 12.43 -0.46 2.58
N ARG A 74 12.22 -1.71 2.18
CA ARG A 74 10.90 -2.31 1.95
C ARG A 74 10.01 -2.25 3.18
N ALA A 75 10.58 -2.47 4.37
CA ALA A 75 9.81 -2.42 5.61
C ALA A 75 9.25 -1.02 5.84
N ALA A 76 10.08 0.02 5.74
CA ALA A 76 9.64 1.40 5.87
C ALA A 76 8.58 1.77 4.82
N ARG A 77 8.73 1.31 3.58
CA ARG A 77 7.78 1.52 2.49
C ARG A 77 6.40 0.93 2.80
N TRP A 78 6.35 -0.34 3.18
CA TRP A 78 5.08 -1.00 3.52
C TRP A 78 4.46 -0.45 4.81
N SER A 79 5.26 0.09 5.74
CA SER A 79 4.72 0.84 6.88
C SER A 79 4.03 2.13 6.46
N MET A 80 4.54 2.83 5.44
CA MET A 80 3.89 4.02 4.89
C MET A 80 2.57 3.68 4.20
N VAL A 81 2.55 2.61 3.39
CA VAL A 81 1.32 2.09 2.76
C VAL A 81 0.28 1.71 3.82
N ALA A 82 0.68 0.92 4.82
CA ALA A 82 -0.23 0.50 5.89
C ALA A 82 -0.76 1.70 6.70
N LEU A 83 0.07 2.70 6.95
CA LEU A 83 -0.34 3.92 7.64
C LEU A 83 -1.29 4.76 6.79
N ALA A 84 -1.04 4.90 5.49
CA ALA A 84 -1.91 5.63 4.56
C ALA A 84 -3.30 5.00 4.50
N LEU A 85 -3.38 3.67 4.35
CA LEU A 85 -4.65 2.93 4.41
C LEU A 85 -5.36 3.11 5.75
N ALA A 86 -4.63 2.99 6.88
CA ALA A 86 -5.22 3.12 8.21
C ALA A 86 -5.80 4.52 8.48
N LEU A 87 -5.24 5.55 7.83
CA LEU A 87 -5.68 6.94 7.97
C LEU A 87 -6.69 7.36 6.88
N GLY A 88 -7.03 6.47 5.95
CA GLY A 88 -7.93 6.79 4.83
C GLY A 88 -7.35 7.84 3.88
N ALA A 89 -6.04 7.79 3.62
CA ALA A 89 -5.42 8.64 2.60
C ALA A 89 -6.03 8.36 1.23
N ASN A 90 -6.22 9.42 0.43
CA ASN A 90 -6.92 9.34 -0.86
C ASN A 90 -6.29 8.36 -1.86
N ASP A 91 -4.97 8.19 -1.80
CA ASP A 91 -4.21 7.31 -2.69
C ASP A 91 -3.90 5.96 -2.03
N GLY A 92 -4.30 5.71 -0.78
CA GLY A 92 -4.00 4.49 -0.04
C GLY A 92 -2.50 4.17 0.07
N GLY A 93 -1.62 5.14 -0.16
CA GLY A 93 -0.17 4.95 -0.22
C GLY A 93 0.35 4.33 -1.53
N LEU A 94 -0.44 4.35 -2.61
CA LEU A 94 -0.03 3.88 -3.94
C LEU A 94 1.27 4.57 -4.41
N GLU A 95 1.48 5.84 -4.04
CA GLU A 95 2.70 6.58 -4.38
C GLU A 95 3.99 5.88 -3.90
N HIS A 96 3.89 5.02 -2.89
CA HIS A 96 5.02 4.29 -2.34
C HIS A 96 5.33 2.98 -3.06
N LEU A 97 4.48 2.47 -3.96
CA LEU A 97 4.68 1.13 -4.55
C LEU A 97 5.52 1.12 -5.84
N GLY A 98 5.82 2.28 -6.44
CA GLY A 98 6.48 2.33 -7.75
C GLY A 98 7.80 1.57 -7.83
N PRO A 99 8.75 1.84 -6.90
CA PRO A 99 10.00 1.09 -6.82
C PRO A 99 9.85 -0.41 -6.54
N GLU A 100 8.80 -0.83 -5.82
CA GLU A 100 8.55 -2.26 -5.58
C GLU A 100 8.04 -2.95 -6.84
N ILE A 101 7.15 -2.31 -7.58
CA ILE A 101 6.61 -2.80 -8.85
C ILE A 101 7.68 -2.85 -9.95
N ALA A 102 8.58 -1.87 -9.96
CA ALA A 102 9.72 -1.87 -10.88
C ALA A 102 10.69 -3.03 -10.59
N ALA A 103 10.85 -3.40 -9.32
CA ALA A 103 11.71 -4.52 -8.90
C ALA A 103 11.03 -5.89 -9.06
N ASP A 104 9.73 -5.97 -8.78
CA ASP A 104 8.90 -7.17 -8.85
C ASP A 104 7.50 -6.82 -9.38
N PRO A 105 7.21 -7.08 -10.67
CA PRO A 105 5.90 -6.84 -11.27
C PRO A 105 4.74 -7.57 -10.59
N ALA A 106 4.97 -8.60 -9.77
CA ALA A 106 3.93 -9.25 -9.00
C ALA A 106 3.29 -8.33 -7.94
N VAL A 107 4.00 -7.28 -7.50
CA VAL A 107 3.49 -6.28 -6.54
C VAL A 107 2.31 -5.48 -7.11
N VAL A 108 2.10 -5.51 -8.43
CA VAL A 108 0.89 -4.95 -9.05
C VAL A 108 -0.39 -5.56 -8.46
N ALA A 109 -0.36 -6.81 -7.96
CA ALA A 109 -1.49 -7.40 -7.26
C ALA A 109 -1.90 -6.57 -6.03
N ASP A 110 -0.93 -6.17 -5.22
CA ASP A 110 -1.19 -5.35 -4.04
C ASP A 110 -1.67 -3.93 -4.42
N ALA A 111 -1.15 -3.35 -5.51
CA ALA A 111 -1.63 -2.06 -6.01
C ALA A 111 -3.08 -2.10 -6.50
N VAL A 112 -3.49 -3.19 -7.16
CA VAL A 112 -4.88 -3.41 -7.57
C VAL A 112 -5.80 -3.54 -6.35
N VAL A 113 -5.37 -4.26 -5.30
CA VAL A 113 -6.13 -4.36 -4.04
C VAL A 113 -6.29 -2.99 -3.38
N ILE A 114 -5.24 -2.16 -3.34
CA ILE A 114 -5.33 -0.81 -2.79
C ILE A 114 -6.27 0.07 -3.61
N ALA A 115 -6.20 -0.01 -4.94
CA ALA A 115 -7.10 0.71 -5.84
C ALA A 115 -8.58 0.32 -5.58
N ASP A 116 -8.85 -0.97 -5.47
CA ASP A 116 -10.18 -1.50 -5.14
C ASP A 116 -10.66 -1.00 -3.76
N TRP A 117 -9.79 -1.08 -2.76
CA TRP A 117 -10.07 -0.59 -1.41
C TRP A 117 -10.44 0.90 -1.39
N ILE A 118 -9.69 1.74 -2.12
CA ILE A 118 -9.97 3.18 -2.25
C ILE A 118 -11.34 3.40 -2.89
N TRP A 119 -11.63 2.70 -3.98
CA TRP A 119 -12.91 2.81 -4.66
C TRP A 119 -14.08 2.43 -3.73
N GLU A 120 -13.99 1.27 -3.06
CA GLU A 120 -15.06 0.77 -2.20
C GLU A 120 -15.25 1.59 -0.91
N GLN A 121 -14.18 2.11 -0.30
CA GLN A 121 -14.29 2.83 0.97
C GLN A 121 -14.63 4.32 0.79
N ILE A 122 -14.08 4.98 -0.23
CA ILE A 122 -14.18 6.44 -0.38
C ILE A 122 -14.70 6.90 -1.75
N GLY A 123 -14.98 5.98 -2.69
CA GLY A 123 -15.59 6.30 -3.98
C GLY A 123 -14.70 7.11 -4.92
N LEU A 124 -13.39 7.15 -4.67
CA LEU A 124 -12.43 7.82 -5.55
C LEU A 124 -12.02 6.89 -6.67
N ASP A 125 -11.89 7.43 -7.88
CA ASP A 125 -11.40 6.68 -9.04
C ASP A 125 -9.86 6.59 -9.02
N PRO A 126 -9.27 5.41 -8.74
CA PRO A 126 -7.83 5.23 -8.64
C PRO A 126 -7.18 5.03 -10.02
N THR A 127 -7.93 5.06 -11.13
CA THR A 127 -7.44 4.69 -12.47
C THR A 127 -6.19 5.48 -12.86
N GLY A 128 -6.15 6.78 -12.56
CA GLY A 128 -5.00 7.65 -12.87
C GLY A 128 -3.73 7.22 -12.13
N ASP A 129 -3.85 7.06 -10.81
CA ASP A 129 -2.73 6.70 -9.93
C ASP A 129 -2.24 5.27 -10.22
N LEU A 130 -3.17 4.32 -10.38
CA LEU A 130 -2.85 2.95 -10.77
C LEU A 130 -2.14 2.89 -12.12
N ARG A 131 -2.57 3.68 -13.11
CA ARG A 131 -1.90 3.76 -14.42
C ARG A 131 -0.47 4.28 -14.29
N ALA A 132 -0.27 5.39 -13.58
CA ALA A 132 1.04 5.98 -13.37
C ALA A 132 1.99 5.02 -12.65
N LEU A 133 1.44 4.24 -11.71
CA LEU A 133 2.16 3.25 -10.96
C LEU A 133 2.56 2.03 -11.81
N CYS A 134 1.60 1.44 -12.53
CA CYS A 134 1.84 0.29 -13.41
C CYS A 134 2.78 0.62 -14.57
N ALA A 135 2.89 1.89 -14.98
CA ALA A 135 3.83 2.32 -16.02
C ALA A 135 5.30 2.12 -15.63
N GLN A 136 5.59 1.88 -14.35
CA GLN A 136 6.94 1.56 -13.86
C GLN A 136 7.28 0.06 -13.95
N ALA A 137 6.30 -0.81 -14.21
CA ALA A 137 6.50 -2.25 -14.30
C ALA A 137 7.18 -2.66 -15.61
N ASP A 138 7.92 -3.77 -15.58
CA ASP A 138 8.34 -4.49 -16.79
C ASP A 138 7.10 -5.06 -17.49
N ARG A 139 6.71 -4.46 -18.62
CA ARG A 139 5.50 -4.86 -19.37
C ARG A 139 5.56 -6.30 -19.87
N PRO A 140 6.64 -6.80 -20.51
CA PRO A 140 6.80 -8.23 -20.81
C PRO A 140 6.59 -9.15 -19.61
N ALA A 141 7.10 -8.79 -18.43
CA ALA A 141 6.89 -9.58 -17.22
C ALA A 141 5.43 -9.55 -16.75
N LEU A 142 4.75 -8.41 -16.83
CA LEU A 142 3.30 -8.32 -16.59
C LEU A 142 2.49 -9.16 -17.58
N GLU A 143 2.84 -9.17 -18.87
CA GLU A 143 2.20 -10.01 -19.88
C GLU A 143 2.41 -11.51 -19.61
N ALA A 144 3.57 -11.89 -19.04
CA ALA A 144 3.81 -13.25 -18.59
C ALA A 144 2.92 -13.62 -17.39
N LEU A 145 2.82 -12.74 -16.39
CA LEU A 145 1.94 -12.92 -15.23
C LEU A 145 0.46 -12.99 -15.65
N ALA A 146 0.04 -12.15 -16.59
CA ALA A 146 -1.35 -12.11 -17.08
C ALA A 146 -1.82 -13.43 -17.74
N ARG A 147 -0.89 -14.30 -18.15
CA ARG A 147 -1.18 -15.63 -18.73
C ARG A 147 -1.33 -16.75 -17.69
N THR A 148 -1.06 -16.48 -16.41
CA THR A 148 -1.26 -17.47 -15.35
C THR A 148 -2.73 -17.50 -14.91
N ALA A 149 -3.10 -18.55 -14.19
CA ALA A 149 -4.45 -18.67 -13.60
C ALA A 149 -4.74 -17.48 -12.67
N ASP A 150 -3.77 -17.12 -11.84
CA ASP A 150 -3.85 -16.04 -10.85
C ASP A 150 -3.51 -14.65 -11.43
N GLY A 151 -3.39 -14.54 -12.76
CA GLY A 151 -2.93 -13.34 -13.47
C GLY A 151 -3.93 -12.18 -13.53
N THR A 152 -5.00 -12.18 -12.72
CA THR A 152 -6.08 -11.20 -12.86
C THR A 152 -5.62 -9.77 -12.61
N ALA A 153 -4.85 -9.52 -11.55
CA ALA A 153 -4.31 -8.19 -11.30
C ALA A 153 -3.38 -7.70 -12.43
N ALA A 154 -2.58 -8.60 -13.01
CA ALA A 154 -1.74 -8.27 -14.15
C ALA A 154 -2.56 -7.92 -15.40
N ARG A 155 -3.67 -8.64 -15.66
CA ARG A 155 -4.63 -8.30 -16.72
C ARG A 155 -5.28 -6.93 -16.48
N THR A 156 -5.69 -6.63 -15.24
CA THR A 156 -6.23 -5.34 -14.84
C THR A 156 -5.24 -4.22 -15.11
N ALA A 157 -3.99 -4.38 -14.68
CA ALA A 157 -2.93 -3.40 -14.89
C ALA A 157 -2.63 -3.15 -16.37
N LEU A 158 -2.51 -4.21 -17.18
CA LEU A 158 -2.30 -4.09 -18.63
C LEU A 158 -3.46 -3.32 -19.29
N ARG A 159 -4.70 -3.61 -18.90
CA ARG A 159 -5.87 -2.88 -19.43
C ARG A 159 -5.84 -1.41 -19.06
N VAL A 160 -5.51 -1.07 -17.81
CA VAL A 160 -5.38 0.31 -17.36
C VAL A 160 -4.27 1.03 -18.12
N LEU A 161 -3.15 0.36 -18.38
CA LEU A 161 -2.05 0.87 -19.22
C LEU A 161 -2.48 1.12 -20.67
N ASP A 162 -3.33 0.26 -21.22
CA ASP A 162 -3.86 0.38 -22.59
C ASP A 162 -5.01 1.42 -22.69
N GLY A 163 -5.27 2.19 -21.62
CA GLY A 163 -6.23 3.29 -21.60
C GLY A 163 -7.62 2.92 -21.05
N GLY A 164 -7.79 1.70 -20.54
CA GLY A 164 -9.02 1.28 -19.86
C GLY A 164 -9.24 1.97 -18.51
N SER A 165 -10.50 1.99 -18.08
CA SER A 165 -10.94 2.37 -16.73
C SER A 165 -10.83 1.18 -15.77
N PHE A 166 -10.37 1.42 -14.54
CA PHE A 166 -10.36 0.43 -13.47
C PHE A 166 -11.79 0.12 -12.99
N ILE A 167 -12.61 1.14 -12.79
CA ILE A 167 -13.98 1.01 -12.24
C ILE A 167 -14.87 0.19 -13.16
N ASP A 168 -14.79 0.45 -14.48
CA ASP A 168 -15.60 -0.28 -15.47
C ASP A 168 -15.28 -1.79 -15.48
N TRP A 169 -14.10 -2.16 -14.97
CA TRP A 169 -13.67 -3.54 -14.88
C TRP A 169 -14.01 -4.19 -13.53
N ALA A 170 -13.77 -3.49 -12.42
CA ALA A 170 -14.16 -3.95 -11.08
C ALA A 170 -15.67 -4.25 -11.01
N ALA A 171 -16.50 -3.48 -11.71
CA ALA A 171 -17.94 -3.71 -11.81
C ALA A 171 -18.34 -4.98 -12.60
N VAL A 172 -17.44 -5.54 -13.41
CA VAL A 172 -17.72 -6.69 -14.32
C VAL A 172 -17.12 -7.99 -13.80
N ASP A 173 -16.03 -7.93 -13.04
CA ASP A 173 -15.38 -9.08 -12.42
C ASP A 173 -14.97 -8.77 -10.96
N PRO A 174 -15.86 -8.97 -9.98
CA PRO A 174 -15.58 -8.67 -8.58
C PRO A 174 -14.48 -9.58 -7.97
N GLY A 175 -14.06 -10.64 -8.68
CA GLY A 175 -12.93 -11.48 -8.28
C GLY A 175 -11.56 -10.90 -8.66
N ALA A 176 -11.50 -9.73 -9.31
CA ALA A 176 -10.25 -9.13 -9.77
C ALA A 176 -9.35 -8.55 -8.66
N ALA A 177 -9.91 -8.38 -7.46
CA ALA A 177 -9.22 -7.88 -6.28
C ALA A 177 -9.07 -8.92 -5.16
N SER A 178 -9.60 -10.14 -5.35
CA SER A 178 -9.55 -11.24 -4.36
C SER A 178 -8.29 -12.09 -4.46
#